data_AF-A0A058ZVI2-F1
#
_entry.id   AF-A0A058ZVI2-F1
#
_cell.length_a   1.000
_cell.length_b   1.000
_cell.length_c   1.000
_cell.angle_alpha   90.00
_cell.angle_beta   90.00
_cell.angle_gamma   90.00
#
_symmetry.space_group_name_H-M   'P 1'
#
loop_
_entity.id
_entity.type
_entity.pdbx_description
1 polymer ?
#
loop_
_entity_poly.entity_id
_entity_poly.type
_entity_poly.pdbx_seq_one_letter_code
_entity_poly.pdbx_strand_id
1 'polypeptide(L)'
;MLRYSDGSIYSVMEQVPSFKTYHTRNITNPTQFMLVLGETMDDIAVRASVGKSGKKVAVAEANFTSLQKLYTLAQCTPDLMVSECNTCLRAAIAGLPQGKQGGRLFTPSCSMRFELYPFYNASAMAALVPPPSYLHSPPAPVTRRKALQSSTIYNITASSPLVQNQTLVSSSQIFELGFFTPNGSAKQYLGIWYKNMTPSKNVWVANRNKPIGHTDKSASLIIGNDGNLKLPDGQKNTVWSTNVMAKSNYSAALLSDYGNFVLQDRNANILSESFDEPTDTLLPNMTIGVNMKTGKKRNLISWKGEDDPSFGSFVLFTWNGLSRYWRSGQWDKTRFIGIPTMDNTYYDVQQDIVQGTSNYTKNNHNNSIFGYTFISFEGTLKAVWWANHWSTYWEAPAPTKPCEIYGKCGPFGVCNQSSSPICRCLEGFKPISDEEWNRGNWTKGCLRELELNCQKSASTAASTTVKKDMFRKMSEMKLPDSADYLLINDEEICRSWCLENCSCLAYSYVNAIGCMTWSKDLLDTLQLPTGGEDLFIRLVDTSAGAAGMVTDTG
;
A
#
# COMPACT_ATOMS: atom_id res chain seq x y z
N MET A 1 -6.02 1.10 7.07
CA MET A 1 -5.10 2.21 7.40
C MET A 1 -4.30 2.53 6.16
N LEU A 2 -4.17 3.80 5.79
CA LEU A 2 -3.24 4.27 4.76
C LEU A 2 -1.88 4.57 5.40
N ARG A 3 -0.80 4.21 4.72
CA ARG A 3 0.59 4.44 5.13
C ARG A 3 1.42 4.82 3.89
N TYR A 4 2.54 5.49 4.09
CA TYR A 4 3.54 5.62 3.03
C TYR A 4 4.97 5.62 3.59
N SER A 5 5.93 5.27 2.73
CA SER A 5 7.36 5.08 3.00
C SER A 5 8.20 6.05 2.18
N ASP A 6 9.38 6.44 2.65
CA ASP A 6 10.44 7.16 1.92
C ASP A 6 11.59 6.24 1.43
N GLY A 7 11.54 4.95 1.75
CA GLY A 7 12.44 3.92 1.23
C GLY A 7 11.89 3.18 0.02
N SER A 8 12.77 2.79 -0.91
CA SER A 8 12.42 1.94 -2.07
C SER A 8 11.93 0.57 -1.62
N ILE A 9 10.76 0.14 -2.11
CA ILE A 9 10.29 -1.25 -1.98
C ILE A 9 10.80 -2.14 -3.11
N TYR A 10 11.43 -1.55 -4.14
CA TYR A 10 12.05 -2.28 -5.24
C TYR A 10 13.50 -2.60 -4.90
N SER A 11 13.91 -3.84 -5.18
CA SER A 11 15.24 -4.40 -4.91
C SER A 11 15.63 -4.41 -3.43
N VAL A 12 14.64 -4.43 -2.53
CA VAL A 12 14.84 -4.61 -1.09
C VAL A 12 14.12 -5.88 -0.65
N MET A 13 14.85 -6.79 -0.01
CA MET A 13 14.33 -8.07 0.45
C MET A 13 13.71 -7.94 1.84
N GLU A 14 12.39 -8.08 1.92
CA GLU A 14 11.59 -8.00 3.13
C GLU A 14 10.90 -9.34 3.43
N GLN A 15 11.12 -9.87 4.63
CA GLN A 15 10.52 -11.13 5.09
C GLN A 15 9.33 -10.92 6.04
N VAL A 16 9.11 -9.68 6.48
CA VAL A 16 8.11 -9.31 7.50
C VAL A 16 7.27 -8.14 6.99
N PRO A 17 5.93 -8.17 7.14
CA PRO A 17 5.16 -9.21 7.84
C PRO A 17 5.00 -10.49 7.03
N SER A 18 4.95 -11.62 7.73
CA SER A 18 4.72 -12.93 7.12
C SER A 18 3.28 -13.40 7.39
N PHE A 19 2.51 -13.74 6.36
CA PHE A 19 1.15 -14.26 6.49
C PHE A 19 1.09 -15.75 6.11
N LYS A 20 0.53 -16.57 7.01
CA LYS A 20 0.48 -18.02 6.88
C LYS A 20 -0.96 -18.49 6.80
N THR A 21 -1.26 -19.37 5.84
CA THR A 21 -2.54 -20.09 5.77
C THR A 21 -2.28 -21.57 5.59
N TYR A 22 -3.13 -22.41 6.15
CA TYR A 22 -3.01 -23.86 5.99
C TYR A 22 -4.36 -24.54 5.88
N HIS A 23 -4.35 -25.70 5.25
CA HIS A 23 -5.51 -26.56 5.17
C HIS A 23 -5.88 -27.07 6.58
N THR A 24 -7.17 -27.14 6.90
CA THR A 24 -7.63 -27.58 8.23
C THR A 24 -7.35 -29.06 8.48
N ARG A 25 -7.41 -29.88 7.41
CA ARG A 25 -7.11 -31.32 7.46
C ARG A 25 -5.62 -31.61 7.66
N ASN A 26 -5.34 -32.53 8.56
CA ASN A 26 -4.01 -33.05 8.82
C ASN A 26 -3.60 -34.07 7.74
N ILE A 27 -2.30 -34.21 7.53
CA ILE A 27 -1.75 -35.26 6.68
C ILE A 27 -1.67 -36.58 7.45
N THR A 28 -1.93 -37.70 6.77
CA THR A 28 -1.99 -39.02 7.40
C THR A 28 -0.63 -39.57 7.83
N ASN A 29 0.44 -39.26 7.09
CA ASN A 29 1.83 -39.62 7.42
C ASN A 29 2.71 -38.37 7.44
N PRO A 30 2.77 -37.62 8.56
CA PRO A 30 3.45 -36.33 8.63
C PRO A 30 4.96 -36.45 8.42
N THR A 31 5.61 -37.50 8.92
CA THR A 31 7.06 -37.66 8.80
C THR A 31 7.50 -37.83 7.34
N GLN A 32 6.86 -38.77 6.62
CA GLN A 32 7.16 -38.99 5.20
C GLN A 32 6.77 -37.78 4.35
N PHE A 33 5.64 -37.14 4.67
CA PHE A 33 5.18 -35.97 3.93
C PHE A 33 6.14 -34.79 4.07
N MET A 34 6.67 -34.55 5.27
CA MET A 34 7.62 -33.46 5.51
C MET A 34 8.95 -33.68 4.79
N LEU A 35 9.41 -34.93 4.62
CA LEU A 35 10.59 -35.24 3.82
C LEU A 35 10.37 -34.87 2.35
N VAL A 36 9.29 -35.38 1.75
CA VAL A 36 8.96 -35.10 0.34
C VAL A 36 8.71 -33.61 0.12
N LEU A 37 7.99 -32.95 1.04
CA LEU A 37 7.73 -31.52 0.98
C LEU A 37 9.01 -30.70 1.09
N GLY A 38 9.89 -31.02 2.04
CA GLY A 38 11.16 -30.32 2.23
C GLY A 38 12.07 -30.40 1.01
N GLU A 39 12.28 -31.60 0.47
CA GLU A 39 13.11 -31.83 -0.72
C GLU A 39 12.55 -31.09 -1.94
N THR A 40 11.23 -31.18 -2.15
CA THR A 40 10.56 -30.52 -3.28
C THR A 40 10.61 -28.99 -3.16
N MET A 41 10.41 -28.46 -1.95
CA MET A 41 10.46 -27.02 -1.66
C MET A 41 11.87 -26.44 -1.82
N ASP A 42 12.88 -27.18 -1.40
CA ASP A 42 14.29 -26.79 -1.54
C ASP A 42 14.70 -26.68 -3.01
N ASP A 43 14.30 -27.64 -3.84
CA ASP A 43 14.55 -27.61 -5.29
C ASP A 43 13.89 -26.39 -5.95
N ILE A 44 12.59 -26.18 -5.73
CA ILE A 44 11.90 -25.03 -6.34
C ILE A 44 12.41 -23.70 -5.81
N ALA A 45 12.93 -23.63 -4.57
CA ALA A 45 13.51 -22.42 -4.03
C ALA A 45 14.77 -22.01 -4.81
N VAL A 46 15.65 -22.98 -5.10
CA VAL A 46 16.84 -22.76 -5.93
C VAL A 46 16.43 -22.35 -7.34
N ARG A 47 15.51 -23.09 -7.98
CA ARG A 47 15.08 -22.81 -9.35
C ARG A 47 14.37 -21.45 -9.49
N ALA A 48 13.53 -21.07 -8.52
CA ALA A 48 12.86 -19.77 -8.50
C ALA A 48 13.87 -18.62 -8.32
N SER A 49 14.93 -18.83 -7.53
CA SER A 49 15.96 -17.79 -7.30
C SER A 49 16.77 -17.45 -8.54
N VAL A 50 17.07 -18.45 -9.38
CA VAL A 50 17.87 -18.31 -10.62
C VAL A 50 17.02 -17.83 -11.80
N GLY A 51 15.74 -18.22 -11.89
CA GLY A 51 14.71 -17.72 -12.80
C GLY A 51 15.16 -17.21 -14.19
N LYS A 52 15.20 -18.08 -15.21
CA LYS A 52 15.67 -17.77 -16.59
C LYS A 52 14.83 -16.75 -17.40
N SER A 53 13.68 -16.30 -16.90
CA SER A 53 12.71 -15.46 -17.64
C SER A 53 12.35 -14.14 -16.93
N GLY A 54 13.12 -13.73 -15.93
CA GLY A 54 12.84 -12.53 -15.12
C GLY A 54 11.63 -12.68 -14.17
N LYS A 55 10.85 -13.76 -14.24
CA LYS A 55 9.64 -13.95 -13.40
C LYS A 55 9.89 -14.59 -12.03
N LYS A 56 11.13 -15.00 -11.72
CA LYS A 56 11.58 -15.65 -10.46
C LYS A 56 10.54 -16.57 -9.81
N VAL A 57 10.06 -17.55 -10.58
CA VAL A 57 9.03 -18.51 -10.17
C VAL A 57 9.46 -19.92 -10.56
N ALA A 58 9.15 -20.89 -9.70
CA ALA A 58 9.31 -22.31 -10.00
C ALA A 58 8.16 -23.13 -9.39
N VAL A 59 7.84 -24.23 -10.06
CA VAL A 59 6.85 -25.21 -9.61
C VAL A 59 7.45 -26.62 -9.68
N ALA A 60 6.93 -27.53 -8.87
CA ALA A 60 7.25 -28.95 -8.92
C ALA A 60 6.07 -29.81 -8.46
N GLU A 61 5.97 -30.99 -9.08
CA GLU A 61 5.11 -32.08 -8.64
C GLU A 61 5.99 -33.20 -8.07
N ALA A 62 5.58 -33.77 -6.95
CA ALA A 62 6.22 -34.95 -6.37
C ALA A 62 5.17 -35.98 -5.97
N ASN A 63 5.46 -37.26 -6.14
CA ASN A 63 4.56 -38.32 -5.68
C ASN A 63 4.70 -38.47 -4.15
N PHE A 64 3.62 -38.24 -3.41
CA PHE A 64 3.60 -38.47 -1.97
C PHE A 64 3.15 -39.90 -1.65
N THR A 65 2.13 -40.39 -2.34
CA THR A 65 1.72 -41.81 -2.37
C THR A 65 1.46 -42.25 -3.80
N SER A 66 1.11 -43.51 -4.03
CA SER A 66 0.69 -44.00 -5.35
C SER A 66 -0.56 -43.30 -5.90
N LEU A 67 -1.37 -42.68 -5.03
CA LEU A 67 -2.63 -42.02 -5.38
C LEU A 67 -2.63 -40.50 -5.13
N GLN A 68 -1.65 -39.97 -4.39
CA GLN A 68 -1.59 -38.56 -4.03
C GLN A 68 -0.29 -37.92 -4.52
N LYS A 69 -0.46 -36.81 -5.23
CA LYS A 69 0.64 -35.93 -5.65
C LYS A 69 0.68 -34.69 -4.79
N LEU A 70 1.90 -34.27 -4.47
CA LEU A 70 2.22 -32.98 -3.90
C LEU A 70 2.48 -31.99 -5.03
N TYR A 71 1.79 -30.85 -4.98
CA TYR A 71 1.99 -29.72 -5.89
C TYR A 71 2.64 -28.59 -5.10
N THR A 72 3.73 -28.03 -5.61
CA THR A 72 4.47 -26.95 -4.94
C THR A 72 4.76 -25.79 -5.87
N LEU A 73 4.83 -24.59 -5.31
CA LEU A 73 5.16 -23.34 -6.01
C LEU A 73 5.99 -22.44 -5.09
N ALA A 74 7.06 -21.87 -5.65
CA ALA A 74 7.89 -20.85 -5.03
C ALA A 74 8.03 -19.66 -5.98
N GLN A 75 7.90 -18.44 -5.44
CA GLN A 75 8.01 -17.22 -6.22
C GLN A 75 8.67 -16.11 -5.41
N CYS A 76 9.51 -15.31 -6.06
CA CYS A 76 10.02 -14.03 -5.55
C CYS A 76 9.58 -12.87 -6.44
N THR A 77 9.73 -11.65 -5.93
CA THR A 77 9.63 -10.47 -6.78
C THR A 77 10.80 -10.44 -7.79
N PRO A 78 10.55 -10.15 -9.08
CA PRO A 78 11.55 -10.15 -10.16
C PRO A 78 12.83 -9.34 -9.92
N ASP A 79 12.72 -8.30 -9.11
CA ASP A 79 13.69 -7.25 -8.84
C ASP A 79 14.72 -7.59 -7.75
N LEU A 80 14.59 -8.76 -7.09
CA LEU A 80 15.57 -9.24 -6.10
C LEU A 80 16.79 -9.89 -6.74
N MET A 81 17.94 -9.78 -6.10
CA MET A 81 19.11 -10.59 -6.46
C MET A 81 18.84 -12.10 -6.26
N VAL A 82 19.63 -12.96 -6.90
CA VAL A 82 19.52 -14.42 -6.74
C VAL A 82 19.69 -14.82 -5.27
N SER A 83 20.69 -14.25 -4.60
CA SER A 83 20.96 -14.47 -3.18
C SER A 83 19.80 -14.04 -2.29
N GLU A 84 19.24 -12.85 -2.52
CA GLU A 84 18.13 -12.30 -1.75
C GLU A 84 16.84 -13.11 -1.90
N CYS A 85 16.49 -13.46 -3.14
CA CYS A 85 15.35 -14.33 -3.40
C CYS A 85 15.52 -15.69 -2.73
N ASN A 86 16.71 -16.31 -2.84
CA ASN A 86 16.98 -17.57 -2.16
C ASN A 86 16.86 -17.42 -0.64
N THR A 87 17.44 -16.37 -0.04
CA THR A 87 17.33 -16.10 1.40
C THR A 87 15.88 -15.96 1.86
N CYS A 88 15.06 -15.20 1.12
CA CYS A 88 13.63 -15.05 1.41
C CYS A 88 12.91 -16.41 1.33
N LEU A 89 13.13 -17.17 0.26
CA LEU A 89 12.50 -18.47 0.05
C LEU A 89 12.91 -19.49 1.11
N ARG A 90 14.18 -19.48 1.57
CA ARG A 90 14.63 -20.36 2.66
C ARG A 90 13.98 -20.00 4.00
N ALA A 91 13.87 -18.71 4.32
CA ALA A 91 13.09 -18.25 5.47
C ALA A 91 11.62 -18.65 5.33
N ALA A 92 11.09 -18.65 4.10
CA ALA A 92 9.73 -19.07 3.83
C ALA A 92 9.51 -20.57 4.10
N ILE A 93 10.43 -21.44 3.67
CA ILE A 93 10.37 -22.89 3.96
C ILE A 93 10.34 -23.13 5.47
N ALA A 94 11.22 -22.48 6.23
CA ALA A 94 11.26 -22.59 7.69
C ALA A 94 9.95 -22.14 8.36
N GLY A 95 9.21 -21.24 7.71
CA GLY A 95 7.93 -20.73 8.20
C GLY A 95 6.71 -21.57 7.82
N LEU A 96 6.83 -22.59 6.98
CA LEU A 96 5.67 -23.34 6.48
C LEU A 96 4.96 -24.16 7.58
N PRO A 97 3.62 -24.29 7.49
CA PRO A 97 2.81 -25.04 8.45
C PRO A 97 3.13 -26.53 8.39
N GLN A 98 3.42 -27.12 9.55
CA GLN A 98 3.83 -28.51 9.71
C GLN A 98 2.61 -29.44 9.80
N GLY A 99 2.68 -30.63 9.17
CA GLY A 99 1.67 -31.69 9.32
C GLY A 99 0.30 -31.41 8.67
N LYS A 100 0.21 -30.46 7.75
CA LYS A 100 -1.03 -30.09 7.05
C LYS A 100 -1.02 -30.57 5.59
N GLN A 101 -2.20 -30.83 5.01
CA GLN A 101 -2.33 -31.25 3.60
C GLN A 101 -2.03 -30.14 2.59
N GLY A 102 -2.00 -28.89 3.05
CA GLY A 102 -1.71 -27.73 2.23
C GLY A 102 -1.31 -26.54 3.10
N GLY A 103 -0.46 -25.69 2.55
CA GLY A 103 0.13 -24.58 3.28
C GLY A 103 0.59 -23.48 2.34
N ARG A 104 0.43 -22.25 2.79
CA ARG A 104 0.90 -21.06 2.07
C ARG A 104 1.58 -20.14 3.05
N LEU A 105 2.63 -19.52 2.57
CA LEU A 105 3.33 -18.46 3.26
C LEU A 105 3.56 -17.32 2.28
N PHE A 106 3.17 -16.13 2.70
CA PHE A 106 3.34 -14.90 1.95
C PHE A 106 4.22 -13.96 2.76
N THR A 107 5.25 -13.43 2.13
CA THR A 107 6.04 -12.29 2.59
C THR A 107 6.00 -11.22 1.51
N PRO A 108 6.41 -9.96 1.79
CA PRO A 108 6.41 -8.93 0.77
C PRO A 108 7.28 -9.27 -0.46
N SER A 109 8.40 -9.99 -0.24
CA SER A 109 9.40 -10.29 -1.28
C SER A 109 9.32 -11.69 -1.88
N CYS A 110 8.69 -12.65 -1.20
CA CYS A 110 8.53 -14.01 -1.72
C CYS A 110 7.31 -14.73 -1.15
N SER A 111 6.86 -15.76 -1.87
CA SER A 111 5.77 -16.62 -1.42
C SER A 111 6.02 -18.08 -1.75
N MET A 112 5.44 -18.95 -0.93
CA MET A 112 5.44 -20.39 -1.12
C MET A 112 4.06 -20.97 -0.93
N ARG A 113 3.75 -22.00 -1.71
CA ARG A 113 2.50 -22.75 -1.61
C ARG A 113 2.73 -24.22 -1.89
N PHE A 114 2.13 -25.07 -1.06
CA PHE A 114 1.93 -26.48 -1.38
C PHE A 114 0.50 -26.92 -1.14
N GLU A 115 0.03 -27.88 -1.94
CA GLU A 115 -1.27 -28.52 -1.80
C GLU A 115 -1.21 -29.97 -2.32
N LEU A 116 -2.14 -30.82 -1.91
CA LEU A 116 -2.34 -32.18 -2.48
C LEU A 116 -3.29 -32.22 -3.69
N TYR A 117 -3.68 -31.06 -4.21
CA TYR A 117 -4.49 -30.91 -5.43
C TYR A 117 -3.81 -29.92 -6.38
N PRO A 118 -3.99 -30.06 -7.71
CA PRO A 118 -3.36 -29.16 -8.67
C PRO A 118 -3.90 -27.74 -8.53
N PHE A 119 -3.00 -26.75 -8.54
CA PHE A 119 -3.37 -25.32 -8.47
C PHE A 119 -2.59 -24.42 -9.44
N TYR A 120 -1.81 -25.01 -10.33
CA TYR A 120 -1.12 -24.35 -11.43
C TYR A 120 -1.21 -25.24 -12.69
N ASN A 121 -1.07 -24.63 -13.86
CA ASN A 121 -1.03 -25.35 -15.13
C ASN A 121 0.43 -25.55 -15.55
N ALA A 122 0.97 -26.76 -15.34
CA ALA A 122 2.37 -27.08 -15.66
C ALA A 122 2.71 -26.88 -17.15
N SER A 123 1.75 -27.17 -18.05
CA SER A 123 1.92 -27.00 -19.50
C SER A 123 2.02 -25.55 -19.95
N ALA A 124 1.38 -24.62 -19.22
CA ALA A 124 1.47 -23.18 -19.49
C ALA A 124 2.80 -22.56 -19.02
N MET A 125 3.53 -23.22 -18.11
CA MET A 125 4.81 -22.73 -17.56
C MET A 125 6.04 -23.30 -18.28
N ALA A 126 5.89 -24.41 -19.01
CA ALA A 126 6.96 -25.04 -19.80
C ALA A 126 7.12 -24.48 -21.22
N ALA A 127 6.09 -23.82 -21.77
CA ALA A 127 6.09 -23.33 -23.16
C ALA A 127 6.51 -21.86 -23.25
N LEU A 128 7.82 -21.61 -23.36
CA LEU A 128 8.36 -20.33 -23.85
C LEU A 128 9.57 -20.60 -24.75
N VAL A 129 9.30 -20.88 -26.03
CA VAL A 129 10.28 -20.81 -27.12
C VAL A 129 10.26 -19.38 -27.67
N PRO A 130 11.40 -18.71 -27.88
CA PRO A 130 11.42 -17.41 -28.54
C PRO A 130 11.19 -17.55 -30.06
N PRO A 131 10.37 -16.70 -30.70
CA PRO A 131 10.26 -16.71 -32.17
C PRO A 131 11.46 -16.02 -32.84
N PRO A 132 11.75 -16.33 -34.12
CA PRO A 132 12.91 -15.83 -34.84
C PRO A 132 12.77 -14.37 -35.26
N SER A 133 13.92 -13.69 -35.29
CA SER A 133 14.17 -12.37 -35.86
C SER A 133 13.81 -12.30 -37.36
N TYR A 134 13.07 -11.26 -37.76
CA TYR A 134 12.89 -10.89 -39.17
C TYR A 134 13.39 -9.49 -39.47
N LEU A 135 14.09 -9.42 -40.61
CA LEU A 135 14.70 -8.26 -41.25
C LEU A 135 13.69 -7.26 -41.82
N HIS A 136 14.22 -6.06 -42.06
CA HIS A 136 13.61 -4.84 -42.57
C HIS A 136 12.83 -4.92 -43.90
N SER A 137 11.93 -3.95 -44.08
CA SER A 137 11.56 -3.35 -45.37
C SER A 137 11.08 -1.89 -45.18
N PRO A 138 11.16 -1.03 -46.23
CA PRO A 138 11.46 0.42 -46.13
C PRO A 138 10.23 1.36 -46.03
N PRO A 139 10.42 2.67 -45.76
CA PRO A 139 9.32 3.61 -45.51
C PRO A 139 8.70 4.22 -46.78
N ALA A 140 7.39 4.49 -46.71
CA ALA A 140 6.62 5.28 -47.67
C ALA A 140 6.71 6.80 -47.34
N PRO A 141 6.41 7.70 -48.31
CA PRO A 141 6.94 9.06 -48.33
C PRO A 141 6.20 10.07 -47.44
N VAL A 142 6.96 11.04 -46.96
CA VAL A 142 6.55 12.17 -46.11
C VAL A 142 5.89 13.26 -46.96
N THR A 143 4.63 13.59 -46.66
CA THR A 143 4.02 14.86 -47.07
C THR A 143 4.29 15.92 -46.01
N ARG A 144 5.02 16.97 -46.41
CA ARG A 144 5.14 18.23 -45.66
C ARG A 144 3.85 19.05 -45.85
N ARG A 145 3.30 19.62 -44.78
CA ARG A 145 2.85 21.03 -44.75
C ARG A 145 2.45 21.54 -43.37
N LYS A 146 3.02 22.73 -43.10
CA LYS A 146 2.57 23.90 -42.35
C LYS A 146 2.20 23.77 -40.86
N ALA A 147 2.66 24.79 -40.14
CA ALA A 147 2.44 25.05 -38.72
C ALA A 147 0.95 24.95 -38.37
N LEU A 148 0.62 24.20 -37.31
CA LEU A 148 -0.75 23.90 -36.91
C LEU A 148 -1.04 24.36 -35.49
N GLN A 149 -2.19 25.02 -35.34
CA GLN A 149 -2.93 25.16 -34.10
C GLN A 149 -3.23 23.76 -33.51
N SER A 150 -3.31 23.68 -32.18
CA SER A 150 -3.72 22.46 -31.47
C SER A 150 -5.11 22.02 -31.94
N SER A 151 -5.27 20.74 -32.30
CA SER A 151 -6.55 20.18 -32.77
C SER A 151 -7.07 19.11 -31.81
N THR A 152 -8.37 19.14 -31.48
CA THR A 152 -8.99 18.20 -30.54
C THR A 152 -9.61 17.01 -31.27
N ILE A 153 -9.43 15.81 -30.71
CA ILE A 153 -10.12 14.58 -31.10
C ILE A 153 -10.94 14.02 -29.93
N TYR A 154 -11.89 13.13 -30.21
CA TYR A 154 -12.81 12.56 -29.20
C TYR A 154 -12.63 11.06 -28.98
N ASN A 155 -11.89 10.38 -29.86
CA ASN A 155 -11.51 8.99 -29.71
C ASN A 155 -10.20 8.71 -30.46
N ILE A 156 -9.57 7.59 -30.13
CA ILE A 156 -8.41 7.07 -30.86
C ILE A 156 -8.81 5.74 -31.47
N THR A 157 -8.54 5.59 -32.76
CA THR A 157 -8.77 4.34 -33.50
C THR A 157 -7.50 3.98 -34.28
N ALA A 158 -7.45 2.79 -34.87
CA ALA A 158 -6.31 2.39 -35.70
C ALA A 158 -6.06 3.34 -36.90
N SER A 159 -7.11 4.00 -37.41
CA SER A 159 -7.01 4.98 -38.51
C SER A 159 -6.85 6.42 -38.04
N SER A 160 -7.07 6.70 -36.76
CA SER A 160 -7.01 8.05 -36.17
C SER A 160 -6.14 8.02 -34.90
N PRO A 161 -4.80 8.01 -35.05
CA PRO A 161 -3.88 8.07 -33.92
C PRO A 161 -3.86 9.47 -33.30
N LEU A 162 -3.44 9.55 -32.03
CA LEU A 162 -3.19 10.82 -31.36
C LEU A 162 -1.73 11.25 -31.59
N VAL A 163 -1.53 12.33 -32.34
CA VAL A 163 -0.22 12.93 -32.61
C VAL A 163 0.08 14.10 -31.65
N GLN A 164 1.33 14.56 -31.56
CA GLN A 164 1.75 15.52 -30.53
C GLN A 164 1.06 16.90 -30.54
N ASN A 165 0.54 17.33 -31.69
CA ASN A 165 -0.21 18.58 -31.83
C ASN A 165 -1.73 18.38 -31.65
N GLN A 166 -2.14 17.22 -31.16
CA GLN A 166 -3.52 16.88 -30.86
C GLN A 166 -3.72 16.58 -29.39
N THR A 167 -4.95 16.77 -28.94
CA THR A 167 -5.41 16.31 -27.62
C THR A 167 -6.70 15.53 -27.74
N LEU A 168 -6.85 14.51 -26.90
CA LEU A 168 -8.07 13.76 -26.71
C LEU A 168 -8.85 14.38 -25.54
N VAL A 169 -10.10 14.75 -25.75
CA VAL A 169 -10.90 15.45 -24.73
C VAL A 169 -12.11 14.62 -24.33
N SER A 170 -12.46 14.63 -23.05
CA SER A 170 -13.66 13.96 -22.54
C SER A 170 -14.95 14.61 -23.07
N SER A 171 -16.07 13.89 -23.07
CA SER A 171 -17.34 14.36 -23.66
C SER A 171 -17.80 15.73 -23.14
N SER A 172 -17.70 15.97 -21.83
CA SER A 172 -18.04 17.25 -21.18
C SER A 172 -16.84 18.22 -21.10
N GLN A 173 -15.73 17.90 -21.76
CA GLN A 173 -14.50 18.69 -21.78
C GLN A 173 -13.88 18.96 -20.39
N ILE A 174 -14.04 18.03 -19.46
CA ILE A 174 -13.50 18.13 -18.10
C ILE A 174 -12.02 17.74 -18.11
N PHE A 175 -11.70 16.61 -18.76
CA PHE A 175 -10.36 16.07 -18.85
C PHE A 175 -9.82 16.15 -20.28
N GLU A 176 -8.51 16.30 -20.37
CA GLU A 176 -7.75 16.33 -21.61
C GLU A 176 -6.54 15.40 -21.49
N LEU A 177 -6.28 14.63 -22.54
CA LEU A 177 -5.13 13.75 -22.68
C LEU A 177 -4.28 14.23 -23.85
N GLY A 178 -2.98 14.34 -23.64
CA GLY A 178 -2.06 14.76 -24.69
C GLY A 178 -0.60 14.69 -24.29
N PHE A 179 0.26 15.15 -25.20
CA PHE A 179 1.69 15.22 -24.97
C PHE A 179 2.03 16.51 -24.21
N PHE A 180 2.89 16.39 -23.19
CA PHE A 180 3.38 17.51 -22.42
C PHE A 180 4.88 17.40 -22.15
N THR A 181 5.50 18.54 -21.86
CA THR A 181 6.92 18.65 -21.51
C THR A 181 6.99 19.48 -20.22
N PRO A 182 7.42 18.89 -19.09
CA PRO A 182 7.61 19.62 -17.85
C PRO A 182 8.55 20.81 -18.01
N ASN A 183 8.48 21.77 -17.11
CA ASN A 183 9.26 22.99 -17.24
C ASN A 183 10.76 22.69 -17.18
N GLY A 184 11.55 23.29 -18.08
CA GLY A 184 12.99 23.06 -18.16
C GLY A 184 13.41 21.63 -18.53
N SER A 185 12.47 20.74 -18.88
CA SER A 185 12.76 19.33 -19.15
C SER A 185 13.03 19.06 -20.63
N ALA A 186 14.05 18.24 -20.91
CA ALA A 186 14.29 17.71 -22.25
C ALA A 186 13.46 16.44 -22.56
N LYS A 187 12.54 16.07 -21.65
CA LYS A 187 11.74 14.84 -21.68
C LYS A 187 10.27 15.17 -21.93
N GLN A 188 9.64 14.43 -22.83
CA GLN A 188 8.25 14.53 -23.18
C GLN A 188 7.48 13.29 -22.71
N TYR A 189 6.25 13.52 -22.27
CA TYR A 189 5.38 12.52 -21.69
C TYR A 189 3.98 12.61 -22.28
N LEU A 190 3.23 11.52 -22.17
CA LEU A 190 1.81 11.47 -22.43
C LEU A 190 1.07 11.47 -21.08
N GLY A 191 0.14 12.41 -20.87
CA GLY A 191 -0.57 12.54 -19.60
C GLY A 191 -2.02 13.00 -19.75
N ILE A 192 -2.73 12.98 -18.62
CA ILE A 192 -4.10 13.46 -18.47
C ILE A 192 -4.11 14.62 -17.47
N TRP A 193 -4.85 15.68 -17.74
CA TRP A 193 -5.05 16.83 -16.85
C TRP A 193 -6.48 17.35 -16.92
N TYR A 194 -6.85 18.23 -15.98
CA TYR A 194 -8.10 19.00 -16.07
C TYR A 194 -7.95 20.12 -17.10
N LYS A 195 -8.84 20.16 -18.10
CA LYS A 195 -8.69 21.06 -19.26
C LYS A 195 -8.78 22.55 -18.90
N ASN A 196 -9.76 22.92 -18.06
CA ASN A 196 -10.14 24.31 -17.81
C ASN A 196 -9.92 24.76 -16.35
N MET A 197 -9.02 24.09 -15.61
CA MET A 197 -8.74 24.40 -14.20
C MET A 197 -7.28 24.83 -14.05
N THR A 198 -7.05 26.01 -13.46
CA THR A 198 -5.71 26.61 -13.34
C THR A 198 -5.29 26.75 -11.87
N PRO A 199 -4.01 26.46 -11.52
CA PRO A 199 -2.99 25.85 -12.37
C PRO A 199 -3.36 24.42 -12.84
N SER A 200 -2.96 24.07 -14.06
CA SER A 200 -3.16 22.72 -14.58
C SER A 200 -2.14 21.77 -13.94
N LYS A 201 -2.61 20.58 -13.53
CA LYS A 201 -1.77 19.49 -13.01
C LYS A 201 -2.07 18.22 -13.81
N ASN A 202 -1.02 17.50 -14.17
CA ASN A 202 -1.13 16.14 -14.71
C ASN A 202 -1.58 15.18 -13.59
N VAL A 203 -2.71 14.53 -13.77
CA VAL A 203 -3.31 13.55 -12.82
C VAL A 203 -3.00 12.10 -13.20
N TRP A 204 -2.46 11.88 -14.41
CA TRP A 204 -1.99 10.57 -14.86
C TRP A 204 -0.91 10.73 -15.94
N VAL A 205 0.06 9.81 -15.98
CA VAL A 205 1.20 9.82 -16.93
C VAL A 205 1.52 8.40 -17.37
N ALA A 206 1.47 8.14 -18.68
CA ALA A 206 1.67 6.80 -19.24
C ALA A 206 3.13 6.34 -19.18
N ASN A 207 4.02 7.09 -19.82
CA ASN A 207 5.42 6.72 -20.07
C ASN A 207 6.38 7.30 -19.04
N ARG A 208 5.97 7.33 -17.76
CA ARG A 208 6.69 8.02 -16.67
C ARG A 208 8.16 7.64 -16.51
N ASN A 209 8.54 6.39 -16.80
CA ASN A 209 9.93 5.89 -16.70
C ASN A 209 10.65 5.75 -18.03
N LYS A 210 9.95 5.90 -19.15
CA LYS A 210 10.50 5.82 -20.50
C LYS A 210 10.07 7.08 -21.27
N PRO A 211 10.62 8.25 -20.90
CA PRO A 211 10.30 9.50 -21.56
C PRO A 211 10.72 9.48 -23.02
N ILE A 212 10.02 10.27 -23.83
CA ILE A 212 10.41 10.55 -25.21
C ILE A 212 11.30 11.80 -25.20
N GLY A 213 12.28 11.91 -26.08
CA GLY A 213 13.07 13.15 -26.19
C GLY A 213 12.21 14.30 -26.72
N HIS A 214 12.25 15.49 -26.12
CA HIS A 214 11.40 16.63 -26.52
C HIS A 214 11.55 17.08 -27.99
N THR A 215 12.71 16.78 -28.61
CA THR A 215 13.01 17.04 -30.02
C THR A 215 12.35 16.05 -30.97
N ASP A 216 11.93 14.88 -30.48
CA ASP A 216 11.22 13.89 -31.26
C ASP A 216 9.77 14.35 -31.44
N LYS A 217 9.42 14.74 -32.67
CA LYS A 217 8.07 15.16 -33.06
C LYS A 217 7.28 14.07 -33.78
N SER A 218 7.85 12.88 -33.89
CA SER A 218 7.28 11.74 -34.62
C SER A 218 6.53 10.75 -33.72
N ALA A 219 6.70 10.86 -32.40
CA ALA A 219 5.95 10.01 -31.48
C ALA A 219 4.44 10.25 -31.58
N SER A 220 3.67 9.18 -31.53
CA SER A 220 2.20 9.21 -31.58
C SER A 220 1.63 8.05 -30.79
N LEU A 221 0.47 8.25 -30.16
CA LEU A 221 -0.26 7.18 -29.50
C LEU A 221 -1.17 6.50 -30.53
N ILE A 222 -0.92 5.21 -30.77
CA ILE A 222 -1.55 4.44 -31.83
C ILE A 222 -2.24 3.20 -31.27
N ILE A 223 -3.20 2.66 -32.01
CA ILE A 223 -3.70 1.28 -31.81
C ILE A 223 -3.01 0.38 -32.82
N GLY A 224 -2.24 -0.59 -32.33
CA GLY A 224 -1.53 -1.55 -33.16
C GLY A 224 -2.47 -2.59 -33.79
N ASN A 225 -1.95 -3.35 -34.75
CA ASN A 225 -2.69 -4.44 -35.42
C ASN A 225 -3.09 -5.58 -34.46
N ASP A 226 -2.49 -5.62 -33.27
CA ASP A 226 -2.83 -6.54 -32.19
C ASP A 226 -3.97 -6.01 -31.29
N GLY A 227 -4.52 -4.82 -31.59
CA GLY A 227 -5.61 -4.19 -30.85
C GLY A 227 -5.18 -3.49 -29.57
N ASN A 228 -3.88 -3.44 -29.28
CA ASN A 228 -3.31 -2.78 -28.10
C ASN A 228 -2.97 -1.31 -28.37
N LEU A 229 -3.08 -0.46 -27.36
CA LEU A 229 -2.52 0.89 -27.39
C LEU A 229 -0.99 0.82 -27.27
N LYS A 230 -0.31 1.61 -28.09
CA LYS A 230 1.16 1.68 -28.12
C LYS A 230 1.60 3.12 -28.29
N LEU A 231 2.66 3.47 -27.59
CA LEU A 231 3.37 4.74 -27.72
C LEU A 231 4.78 4.46 -28.26
N PRO A 232 4.97 4.38 -29.59
CA PRO A 232 6.28 4.37 -30.20
C PRO A 232 6.94 5.75 -30.17
N ASP A 233 8.26 5.76 -29.97
CA ASP A 233 9.11 6.93 -30.27
C ASP A 233 9.37 7.06 -31.78
N GLY A 234 10.10 8.10 -32.18
CA GLY A 234 10.48 8.39 -33.56
C GLY A 234 11.43 7.36 -34.19
N GLN A 235 12.09 6.54 -33.36
CA GLN A 235 12.87 5.38 -33.80
C GLN A 235 12.02 4.10 -33.88
N LYS A 236 10.71 4.20 -33.63
CA LYS A 236 9.73 3.12 -33.57
C LYS A 236 9.93 2.15 -32.40
N ASN A 237 10.70 2.52 -31.39
CA ASN A 237 10.76 1.76 -30.15
C ASN A 237 9.51 2.06 -29.32
N THR A 238 8.82 1.01 -28.85
CA THR A 238 7.64 1.19 -28.00
C THR A 238 8.07 1.55 -26.57
N VAL A 239 7.79 2.79 -26.14
CA VAL A 239 8.12 3.26 -24.79
C VAL A 239 7.03 2.93 -23.77
N TRP A 240 5.79 2.75 -24.21
CA TRP A 240 4.65 2.33 -23.38
C TRP A 240 3.61 1.57 -24.23
N SER A 241 2.93 0.60 -23.63
CA SER A 241 1.83 -0.13 -24.29
C SER A 241 0.90 -0.79 -23.27
N THR A 242 -0.36 -1.00 -23.64
CA THR A 242 -1.26 -1.90 -22.90
C THR A 242 -0.86 -3.36 -23.09
N ASN A 243 -1.20 -4.21 -22.12
CA ASN A 243 -0.91 -5.65 -22.15
C ASN A 243 -2.20 -6.49 -22.22
N VAL A 244 -3.05 -6.20 -23.22
CA VAL A 244 -4.31 -6.92 -23.44
C VAL A 244 -4.02 -8.21 -24.21
N MET A 245 -4.45 -9.35 -23.66
CA MET A 245 -4.25 -10.68 -24.27
C MET A 245 -5.28 -11.00 -25.37
N ALA A 246 -6.49 -10.44 -25.29
CA ALA A 246 -7.55 -10.66 -26.27
C ALA A 246 -7.28 -9.82 -27.53
N LYS A 247 -6.99 -10.49 -28.65
CA LYS A 247 -6.87 -9.84 -29.95
C LYS A 247 -8.26 -9.39 -30.40
N SER A 248 -8.49 -8.09 -30.43
CA SER A 248 -9.69 -7.51 -31.04
C SER A 248 -9.40 -7.06 -32.46
N ASN A 249 -10.32 -7.33 -33.39
CA ASN A 249 -10.27 -6.80 -34.76
C ASN A 249 -10.67 -5.31 -34.82
N TYR A 250 -11.17 -4.77 -33.71
CA TYR A 250 -11.51 -3.36 -33.56
C TYR A 250 -11.34 -2.96 -32.10
N SER A 251 -10.44 -2.01 -31.88
CA SER A 251 -10.31 -1.35 -30.59
C SER A 251 -10.45 0.15 -30.78
N ALA A 252 -11.04 0.82 -29.80
CA ALA A 252 -11.07 2.27 -29.72
C ALA A 252 -10.68 2.70 -28.30
N ALA A 253 -9.98 3.83 -28.19
CA ALA A 253 -9.66 4.43 -26.91
C ALA A 253 -10.45 5.72 -26.70
N LEU A 254 -10.96 5.91 -25.48
CA LEU A 254 -11.85 7.00 -25.09
C LEU A 254 -11.41 7.57 -23.74
N LEU A 255 -11.63 8.86 -23.53
CA LEU A 255 -11.41 9.52 -22.25
C LEU A 255 -12.76 9.85 -21.61
N SER A 256 -13.01 9.32 -20.42
CA SER A 256 -14.26 9.57 -19.70
C SER A 256 -14.26 10.93 -18.99
N ASP A 257 -15.45 11.41 -18.66
CA ASP A 257 -15.64 12.63 -17.84
C ASP A 257 -15.20 12.48 -16.38
N TYR A 258 -14.80 11.27 -15.97
CA TYR A 258 -14.16 11.00 -14.69
C TYR A 258 -12.63 10.91 -14.80
N GLY A 259 -12.07 11.09 -15.99
CA GLY A 259 -10.62 11.04 -16.25
C GLY A 259 -10.09 9.63 -16.44
N ASN A 260 -10.96 8.63 -16.61
CA ASN A 260 -10.57 7.26 -16.93
C ASN A 260 -10.31 7.13 -18.43
N PHE A 261 -9.10 6.75 -18.82
CA PHE A 261 -8.72 6.51 -20.20
C PHE A 261 -8.83 5.02 -20.49
N VAL A 262 -9.79 4.67 -21.35
CA VAL A 262 -10.27 3.30 -21.53
C VAL A 262 -9.98 2.84 -22.96
N LEU A 263 -9.44 1.65 -23.09
CA LEU A 263 -9.39 0.89 -24.33
C LEU A 263 -10.55 -0.11 -24.34
N GLN A 264 -11.38 -0.07 -25.37
CA GLN A 264 -12.55 -0.94 -25.49
C GLN A 264 -12.64 -1.64 -26.85
N ASP A 265 -13.36 -2.75 -26.89
CA ASP A 265 -13.68 -3.47 -28.12
C ASP A 265 -14.91 -2.89 -28.85
N ARG A 266 -15.35 -3.54 -29.94
CA ARG A 266 -16.54 -3.13 -30.72
C ARG A 266 -17.84 -3.17 -29.91
N ASN A 267 -17.91 -4.01 -28.89
CA ASN A 267 -19.08 -4.18 -28.03
C ASN A 267 -19.03 -3.27 -26.79
N ALA A 268 -18.09 -2.32 -26.75
CA ALA A 268 -17.82 -1.46 -25.60
C ALA A 268 -17.39 -2.23 -24.34
N ASN A 269 -16.84 -3.44 -24.47
CA ASN A 269 -16.21 -4.12 -23.36
C ASN A 269 -14.87 -3.46 -23.06
N ILE A 270 -14.64 -3.11 -21.79
CA ILE A 270 -13.38 -2.53 -21.32
C ILE A 270 -12.29 -3.60 -21.36
N LEU A 271 -11.27 -3.35 -22.18
CA LEU A 271 -10.10 -4.22 -22.34
C LEU A 271 -8.96 -3.82 -21.40
N SER A 272 -8.79 -2.51 -21.20
CA SER A 272 -7.78 -1.91 -20.31
C SER A 272 -8.23 -0.50 -19.92
N GLU A 273 -7.80 -0.04 -18.75
CA GLU A 273 -8.14 1.29 -18.23
C GLU A 273 -6.98 1.92 -17.47
N SER A 274 -6.86 3.26 -17.50
CA SER A 274 -5.80 3.98 -16.79
C SER A 274 -5.96 3.90 -15.27
N PHE A 275 -7.18 3.72 -14.77
CA PHE A 275 -7.47 3.59 -13.34
C PHE A 275 -6.83 2.35 -12.70
N ASP A 276 -6.51 1.34 -13.51
CA ASP A 276 -5.83 0.12 -13.06
C ASP A 276 -4.32 0.32 -12.82
N GLU A 277 -3.74 1.38 -13.39
CA GLU A 277 -2.33 1.76 -13.26
C GLU A 277 -2.21 3.24 -12.86
N PRO A 278 -2.54 3.59 -11.60
CA PRO A 278 -2.47 4.96 -11.12
C PRO A 278 -1.02 5.49 -11.07
N THR A 279 -0.88 6.83 -11.05
CA THR A 279 0.42 7.49 -10.89
C THR A 279 0.62 8.03 -9.48
N ASP A 280 0.62 9.35 -9.26
CA ASP A 280 0.69 10.00 -7.95
C ASP A 280 -0.69 10.39 -7.41
N THR A 281 -1.72 10.29 -8.24
CA THR A 281 -3.04 10.89 -8.02
C THR A 281 -4.16 9.84 -8.02
N LEU A 282 -5.10 10.02 -7.09
CA LEU A 282 -6.38 9.33 -6.95
C LEU A 282 -7.50 10.30 -7.33
N LEU A 283 -8.09 10.09 -8.51
CA LEU A 283 -9.31 10.76 -8.96
C LEU A 283 -10.54 10.13 -8.32
N PRO A 284 -11.70 10.81 -8.37
CA PRO A 284 -12.94 10.18 -7.97
C PRO A 284 -13.25 8.94 -8.83
N ASN A 285 -13.88 7.95 -8.21
CA ASN A 285 -14.16 6.61 -8.74
C ASN A 285 -12.93 5.74 -9.01
N MET A 286 -11.71 6.23 -8.71
CA MET A 286 -10.52 5.40 -8.67
C MET A 286 -10.44 4.61 -7.36
N THR A 287 -9.82 3.44 -7.43
CA THR A 287 -9.60 2.58 -6.28
C THR A 287 -8.12 2.21 -6.19
N ILE A 288 -7.50 2.52 -5.05
CA ILE A 288 -6.20 1.96 -4.67
C ILE A 288 -6.42 0.83 -3.67
N GLY A 289 -5.52 -0.12 -3.62
CA GLY A 289 -5.72 -1.28 -2.76
C GLY A 289 -4.80 -2.42 -3.04
N VAL A 290 -4.96 -3.46 -2.23
CA VAL A 290 -4.21 -4.70 -2.35
C VAL A 290 -5.16 -5.87 -2.37
N ASN A 291 -4.86 -6.83 -3.23
CA ASN A 291 -5.41 -8.17 -3.13
C ASN A 291 -4.32 -9.08 -2.58
N MET A 292 -4.46 -9.47 -1.31
CA MET A 292 -3.51 -10.31 -0.60
C MET A 292 -3.42 -11.73 -1.16
N LYS A 293 -4.48 -12.21 -1.85
CA LYS A 293 -4.50 -13.54 -2.46
C LYS A 293 -3.77 -13.58 -3.79
N THR A 294 -3.94 -12.56 -4.62
CA THR A 294 -3.32 -12.50 -5.97
C THR A 294 -1.99 -11.76 -5.97
N GLY A 295 -1.70 -11.00 -4.91
CA GLY A 295 -0.54 -10.11 -4.83
C GLY A 295 -0.67 -8.83 -5.66
N LYS A 296 -1.80 -8.60 -6.34
CA LYS A 296 -2.04 -7.37 -7.13
C LYS A 296 -2.10 -6.17 -6.17
N LYS A 297 -1.28 -5.15 -6.44
CA LYS A 297 -1.21 -3.89 -5.68
C LYS A 297 -1.52 -2.73 -6.64
N ARG A 298 -2.44 -1.86 -6.26
CA ARG A 298 -2.70 -0.57 -6.90
C ARG A 298 -2.33 0.51 -5.89
N ASN A 299 -1.19 1.15 -6.09
CA ASN A 299 -0.61 2.12 -5.16
C ASN A 299 -0.38 3.44 -5.87
N LEU A 300 -0.38 4.56 -5.12
CA LEU A 300 0.11 5.82 -5.66
C LEU A 300 1.61 5.92 -5.41
N ILE A 301 2.35 6.42 -6.38
CA ILE A 301 3.80 6.66 -6.30
C ILE A 301 4.05 8.11 -6.70
N SER A 302 4.66 8.87 -5.79
CA SER A 302 4.97 10.28 -6.01
C SER A 302 5.81 10.49 -7.26
N TRP A 303 5.77 11.72 -7.75
CA TRP A 303 6.78 12.19 -8.69
C TRP A 303 8.13 12.28 -7.99
N LYS A 304 9.21 12.23 -8.78
CA LYS A 304 10.58 12.36 -8.27
C LYS A 304 10.93 13.79 -7.90
N GLY A 305 10.33 14.75 -8.58
CA GLY A 305 10.44 16.17 -8.31
C GLY A 305 9.26 16.91 -8.93
N GLU A 306 9.21 18.23 -8.75
CA GLU A 306 8.14 19.08 -9.28
C GLU A 306 7.96 18.93 -10.81
N ASP A 307 9.06 18.87 -11.55
CA ASP A 307 9.09 18.75 -13.01
C ASP A 307 9.57 17.37 -13.52
N ASP A 308 9.64 16.35 -12.64
CA ASP A 308 10.05 14.98 -13.03
C ASP A 308 9.00 13.93 -12.61
N PRO A 309 8.12 13.48 -13.54
CA PRO A 309 7.04 12.53 -13.25
C PRO A 309 7.51 11.07 -13.10
N SER A 310 8.82 10.80 -13.23
CA SER A 310 9.37 9.46 -12.94
C SER A 310 9.11 9.05 -11.49
N PHE A 311 9.33 7.77 -11.18
CA PHE A 311 9.09 7.27 -9.82
C PHE A 311 9.91 8.06 -8.77
N GLY A 312 9.19 8.70 -7.85
CA GLY A 312 9.76 9.29 -6.65
C GLY A 312 9.87 8.30 -5.50
N SER A 313 10.25 8.83 -4.34
CA SER A 313 10.56 8.01 -3.16
C SER A 313 9.32 7.60 -2.35
N PHE A 314 8.18 8.27 -2.55
CA PHE A 314 7.01 8.07 -1.69
C PHE A 314 5.96 7.18 -2.33
N VAL A 315 5.58 6.11 -1.63
CA VAL A 315 4.56 5.16 -2.09
C VAL A 315 3.42 5.10 -1.08
N LEU A 316 2.22 5.50 -1.49
CA LEU A 316 1.02 5.34 -0.69
C LEU A 316 0.47 3.91 -0.84
N PHE A 317 0.40 3.21 0.28
CA PHE A 317 -0.10 1.83 0.34
C PHE A 317 -1.10 1.65 1.47
N THR A 318 -1.99 0.68 1.29
CA THR A 318 -3.00 0.29 2.30
C THR A 318 -2.47 -0.75 3.30
N TRP A 319 -1.20 -1.20 3.19
CA TRP A 319 -0.64 -2.28 4.01
C TRP A 319 0.88 -2.19 4.31
N ASN A 320 1.24 -2.46 5.58
CA ASN A 320 2.56 -2.59 6.21
C ASN A 320 3.82 -2.67 5.30
N GLY A 321 4.47 -1.52 5.08
CA GLY A 321 5.91 -1.42 4.73
C GLY A 321 6.78 -1.22 5.98
N LEU A 322 8.09 -1.45 5.85
CA LEU A 322 9.07 -1.38 6.94
C LEU A 322 9.47 0.06 7.32
N SER A 323 9.67 0.95 6.34
CA SER A 323 9.89 2.39 6.60
C SER A 323 8.56 3.11 6.50
N ARG A 324 8.10 3.72 7.60
CA ARG A 324 6.85 4.48 7.62
C ARG A 324 7.22 5.92 7.84
N TYR A 325 6.88 6.76 6.89
CA TYR A 325 7.04 8.20 7.02
C TYR A 325 5.80 8.81 7.71
N TRP A 326 4.60 8.28 7.42
CA TRP A 326 3.34 8.70 8.05
C TRP A 326 2.30 7.58 8.05
N ARG A 327 1.31 7.72 8.94
CA ARG A 327 0.22 6.77 9.17
C ARG A 327 -1.10 7.51 9.37
N SER A 328 -2.14 7.11 8.64
CA SER A 328 -3.48 7.71 8.74
C SER A 328 -4.22 7.39 10.04
N GLY A 329 -3.83 6.31 10.74
CA GLY A 329 -4.67 5.70 11.76
C GLY A 329 -5.64 4.66 11.20
N GLN A 330 -6.32 3.97 12.10
CA GLN A 330 -7.33 2.96 11.80
C GLN A 330 -8.54 3.62 11.11
N TRP A 331 -9.26 2.84 10.29
CA TRP A 331 -10.47 3.30 9.63
C TRP A 331 -11.67 2.97 10.53
N ASP A 332 -12.38 3.99 11.00
CA ASP A 332 -13.52 3.84 11.92
C ASP A 332 -14.87 3.73 11.18
N LYS A 333 -14.86 3.37 9.89
CA LYS A 333 -16.02 3.39 8.97
C LYS A 333 -16.55 4.77 8.58
N THR A 334 -16.05 5.84 9.20
CA THR A 334 -16.36 7.22 8.79
C THR A 334 -15.10 7.94 8.29
N ARG A 335 -14.00 7.84 9.01
CA ARG A 335 -12.75 8.50 8.69
C ARG A 335 -11.56 7.64 9.11
N PHE A 336 -10.38 8.04 8.66
CA PHE A 336 -9.17 7.60 9.33
C PHE A 336 -9.00 8.43 10.60
N ILE A 337 -8.82 7.79 11.75
CA ILE A 337 -8.76 8.47 13.06
C ILE A 337 -7.73 9.60 13.08
N GLY A 338 -6.57 9.42 12.43
CA GLY A 338 -5.51 10.42 12.35
C GLY A 338 -5.74 11.53 11.31
N ILE A 339 -6.88 11.56 10.63
CA ILE A 339 -7.30 12.63 9.71
C ILE A 339 -8.70 13.11 10.15
N PRO A 340 -8.81 13.87 11.25
CA PRO A 340 -10.11 14.22 11.83
C PRO A 340 -10.98 15.05 10.88
N THR A 341 -10.37 15.78 9.93
CA THR A 341 -11.05 16.61 8.92
C THR A 341 -11.56 15.81 7.71
N MET A 342 -11.36 14.50 7.66
CA MET A 342 -11.83 13.67 6.56
C MET A 342 -13.35 13.46 6.65
N ASP A 343 -14.03 13.66 5.53
CA ASP A 343 -15.47 13.48 5.37
C ASP A 343 -15.77 12.11 4.74
N ASN A 344 -16.60 11.32 5.42
CA ASN A 344 -16.98 9.97 4.99
C ASN A 344 -17.80 9.96 3.71
N THR A 345 -18.35 11.10 3.30
CA THR A 345 -19.11 11.26 2.05
C THR A 345 -18.22 10.99 0.84
N TYR A 346 -16.92 11.31 0.90
CA TYR A 346 -16.04 11.25 -0.28
C TYR A 346 -15.10 10.06 -0.30
N TYR A 347 -15.07 9.26 0.76
CA TYR A 347 -14.07 8.21 0.91
C TYR A 347 -14.65 6.96 1.53
N ASP A 348 -14.28 5.81 0.98
CA ASP A 348 -14.71 4.51 1.48
C ASP A 348 -13.52 3.55 1.54
N VAL A 349 -13.53 2.68 2.55
CA VAL A 349 -12.58 1.57 2.67
C VAL A 349 -13.37 0.28 2.74
N GLN A 350 -13.25 -0.51 1.68
CA GLN A 350 -13.88 -1.82 1.58
C GLN A 350 -12.85 -2.90 1.85
N GLN A 351 -13.16 -3.77 2.81
CA GLN A 351 -12.33 -4.92 3.14
C GLN A 351 -13.16 -6.18 2.97
N ASP A 352 -12.74 -7.04 2.04
CA ASP A 352 -13.29 -8.37 1.90
C ASP A 352 -12.23 -9.38 2.35
N ILE A 353 -12.42 -9.89 3.57
CA ILE A 353 -11.53 -10.89 4.18
C ILE A 353 -11.58 -12.20 3.38
N VAL A 354 -12.74 -12.55 2.83
CA VAL A 354 -12.92 -13.79 2.06
C VAL A 354 -12.16 -13.70 0.76
N GLN A 355 -12.16 -12.57 0.05
CA GLN A 355 -11.38 -12.37 -1.17
C GLN A 355 -9.94 -11.91 -0.90
N GLY A 356 -9.64 -11.47 0.33
CA GLY A 356 -8.36 -10.90 0.72
C GLY A 356 -8.11 -9.53 0.11
N THR A 357 -9.16 -8.78 -0.24
CA THR A 357 -9.05 -7.45 -0.84
C THR A 357 -9.22 -6.35 0.22
N SER A 358 -8.39 -5.33 0.13
CA SER A 358 -8.57 -4.08 0.87
C SER A 358 -8.42 -2.93 -0.11
N ASN A 359 -9.54 -2.27 -0.37
CA ASN A 359 -9.69 -1.21 -1.34
C ASN A 359 -10.02 0.10 -0.62
N TYR A 360 -9.40 1.17 -1.07
CA TYR A 360 -9.71 2.53 -0.68
C TYR A 360 -10.13 3.29 -1.94
N THR A 361 -11.33 3.85 -1.89
CA THR A 361 -11.97 4.52 -3.02
C THR A 361 -12.28 5.95 -2.64
N LYS A 362 -12.06 6.86 -3.58
CA LYS A 362 -12.58 8.24 -3.49
C LYS A 362 -13.88 8.29 -4.27
N ASN A 363 -14.99 8.59 -3.62
CA ASN A 363 -16.30 8.66 -4.25
C ASN A 363 -16.61 10.09 -4.72
N ASN A 364 -17.41 10.20 -5.77
CA ASN A 364 -18.02 11.47 -6.17
C ASN A 364 -19.54 11.42 -6.01
N HIS A 365 -20.05 11.69 -4.80
CA HIS A 365 -21.50 11.71 -4.58
C HIS A 365 -22.19 12.92 -5.20
N ASN A 366 -21.43 14.01 -5.45
CA ASN A 366 -21.94 15.22 -6.08
C ASN A 366 -21.06 15.59 -7.27
N ASN A 367 -21.50 15.22 -8.48
CA ASN A 367 -20.81 15.46 -9.75
C ASN A 367 -20.44 16.94 -10.03
N SER A 368 -20.85 17.89 -9.19
CA SER A 368 -20.48 19.31 -9.25
C SER A 368 -19.16 19.65 -8.56
N ILE A 369 -18.61 18.78 -7.71
CA ILE A 369 -17.36 19.04 -6.97
C ILE A 369 -16.21 18.32 -7.66
N PHE A 370 -15.29 19.08 -8.25
CA PHE A 370 -14.05 18.55 -8.80
C PHE A 370 -12.96 18.53 -7.73
N GLY A 371 -12.24 17.42 -7.63
CA GLY A 371 -11.18 17.29 -6.65
C GLY A 371 -10.46 15.96 -6.79
N TYR A 372 -9.23 15.90 -6.29
CA TYR A 372 -8.38 14.73 -6.36
C TYR A 372 -7.49 14.65 -5.13
N THR A 373 -6.94 13.48 -4.87
CA THR A 373 -6.02 13.27 -3.75
C THR A 373 -4.70 12.80 -4.33
N PHE A 374 -3.58 13.44 -4.00
CA PHE A 374 -2.28 13.09 -4.59
C PHE A 374 -1.17 13.12 -3.54
N ILE A 375 -0.11 12.38 -3.79
CA ILE A 375 1.11 12.42 -2.97
C ILE A 375 2.15 13.31 -3.65
N SER A 376 2.58 14.38 -2.95
CA SER A 376 3.60 15.30 -3.47
C SER A 376 4.98 14.62 -3.53
N PHE A 377 5.90 15.20 -4.31
CA PHE A 377 7.30 14.74 -4.36
C PHE A 377 8.02 14.90 -3.01
N GLU A 378 7.53 15.78 -2.13
CA GLU A 378 8.00 15.99 -0.76
C GLU A 378 7.41 14.98 0.23
N GLY A 379 6.49 14.12 -0.23
CA GLY A 379 5.88 13.11 0.60
C GLY A 379 4.75 13.64 1.47
N THR A 380 3.96 14.60 1.01
CA THR A 380 2.71 14.99 1.67
C THR A 380 1.52 14.50 0.85
N LEU A 381 0.60 13.77 1.50
CA LEU A 381 -0.66 13.39 0.89
C LEU A 381 -1.63 14.57 1.00
N LYS A 382 -2.11 15.10 -0.13
CA LYS A 382 -3.01 16.26 -0.18
C LYS A 382 -4.31 15.90 -0.87
N ALA A 383 -5.43 16.22 -0.23
CA ALA A 383 -6.73 16.25 -0.89
C ALA A 383 -7.04 17.69 -1.28
N VAL A 384 -7.25 17.91 -2.58
CA VAL A 384 -7.58 19.22 -3.12
C VAL A 384 -8.94 19.20 -3.79
N TRP A 385 -9.57 20.38 -3.83
CA TRP A 385 -10.86 20.60 -4.46
C TRP A 385 -10.85 21.91 -5.24
N TRP A 386 -11.73 21.98 -6.23
CA TRP A 386 -11.87 23.12 -7.12
C TRP A 386 -13.11 23.94 -6.73
N ALA A 387 -12.89 25.24 -6.53
CA ALA A 387 -13.94 26.26 -6.59
C ALA A 387 -13.57 27.31 -7.64
N ASN A 388 -12.92 28.40 -7.20
CA ASN A 388 -12.37 29.44 -8.08
C ASN A 388 -10.89 29.20 -8.38
N HIS A 389 -10.22 28.44 -7.51
CA HIS A 389 -8.84 27.98 -7.61
C HIS A 389 -8.72 26.63 -6.88
N TRP A 390 -7.60 25.93 -7.07
CA TRP A 390 -7.30 24.72 -6.31
C TRP A 390 -7.06 25.06 -4.83
N SER A 391 -7.89 24.52 -3.95
CA SER A 391 -7.77 24.68 -2.51
C SER A 391 -7.45 23.33 -1.87
N THR A 392 -6.54 23.32 -0.90
CA THR A 392 -6.26 22.13 -0.10
C THR A 392 -7.35 21.97 0.95
N TYR A 393 -8.06 20.84 0.91
CA TYR A 393 -9.06 20.48 1.91
C TYR A 393 -8.42 19.90 3.16
N TRP A 394 -7.50 18.96 2.98
CA TRP A 394 -6.63 18.45 4.03
C TRP A 394 -5.31 17.99 3.44
N GLU A 395 -4.27 18.00 4.27
CA GLU A 395 -2.98 17.43 3.96
C GLU A 395 -2.41 16.70 5.17
N ALA A 396 -1.66 15.63 4.93
CA ALA A 396 -1.05 14.84 5.98
C ALA A 396 0.20 14.11 5.47
N PRO A 397 1.32 14.14 6.20
CA PRO A 397 1.67 15.05 7.26
C PRO A 397 1.85 16.44 6.69
N ALA A 398 1.28 17.44 7.36
CA ALA A 398 1.52 18.83 7.04
C ALA A 398 2.97 19.21 7.42
N PRO A 399 3.72 19.95 6.59
CA PRO A 399 5.08 20.39 6.91
C PRO A 399 5.18 21.18 8.23
N THR A 400 4.09 21.81 8.66
CA THR A 400 3.99 22.58 9.90
C THR A 400 3.64 21.73 11.14
N LYS A 401 3.35 20.43 10.97
CA LYS A 401 2.89 19.53 12.02
C LYS A 401 3.84 18.36 12.24
N PRO A 402 4.95 18.55 12.97
CA PRO A 402 5.93 17.49 13.22
C PRO A 402 5.35 16.26 13.92
N CYS A 403 4.26 16.39 14.66
CA CYS A 403 3.59 15.28 15.31
C CYS A 403 2.92 14.27 14.35
N GLU A 404 2.70 14.65 13.09
CA GLU A 404 2.12 13.75 12.10
C GLU A 404 3.19 12.79 11.53
N ILE A 405 4.48 13.14 11.64
CA ILE A 405 5.59 12.26 11.25
C ILE A 405 5.59 11.00 12.12
N TYR A 406 5.70 9.85 11.46
CA TYR A 406 5.62 8.56 12.13
C TYR A 406 6.67 8.41 13.24
N GLY A 407 6.21 8.03 14.43
CA GLY A 407 7.11 7.71 15.54
C GLY A 407 7.84 8.91 16.15
N LYS A 408 7.33 10.15 15.95
CA LYS A 408 7.99 11.39 16.40
C LYS A 408 8.44 11.40 17.87
N CYS A 409 7.66 10.78 18.77
CA CYS A 409 7.94 10.76 20.21
C CYS A 409 8.49 9.42 20.73
N GLY A 410 8.85 8.49 19.84
CA GLY A 410 9.33 7.16 20.22
C GLY A 410 8.30 6.27 20.94
N PRO A 411 8.70 5.07 21.36
CA PRO A 411 7.86 4.14 22.13
C PRO A 411 7.34 4.75 23.44
N PHE A 412 6.05 4.52 23.74
CA PHE A 412 5.36 5.02 24.94
C PHE A 412 5.41 6.55 25.13
N GLY A 413 5.80 7.29 24.09
CA GLY A 413 5.65 8.73 24.00
C GLY A 413 4.36 9.10 23.28
N VAL A 414 3.75 10.21 23.69
CA VAL A 414 2.60 10.82 23.01
C VAL A 414 3.00 12.19 22.49
N CYS A 415 2.68 12.45 21.22
CA CYS A 415 2.86 13.76 20.61
C CYS A 415 1.61 14.61 20.80
N ASN A 416 1.77 15.89 21.13
CA ASN A 416 0.70 16.88 21.17
C ASN A 416 1.22 18.17 20.52
N GLN A 417 0.64 18.53 19.38
CA GLN A 417 1.08 19.65 18.56
C GLN A 417 0.96 21.01 19.27
N SER A 418 0.08 21.11 20.28
CA SER A 418 -0.18 22.34 21.05
C SER A 418 0.67 22.44 22.33
N SER A 419 1.46 21.42 22.64
CA SER A 419 2.29 21.38 23.86
C SER A 419 3.74 21.83 23.59
N SER A 420 4.40 22.32 24.64
CA SER A 420 5.84 22.59 24.63
C SER A 420 6.47 21.98 25.88
N PRO A 421 7.29 20.91 25.76
CA PRO A 421 7.67 20.21 24.53
C PRO A 421 6.49 19.48 23.86
N ILE A 422 6.60 19.23 22.54
CA ILE A 422 5.54 18.53 21.77
C ILE A 422 5.43 17.04 22.15
N CYS A 423 6.47 16.46 22.75
CA CYS A 423 6.49 15.07 23.18
C CYS A 423 6.51 14.99 24.71
N ARG A 424 5.64 14.12 25.25
CA ARG A 424 5.65 13.72 26.66
C ARG A 424 5.51 12.21 26.77
N CYS A 425 5.99 11.64 27.87
CA CYS A 425 5.72 10.24 28.18
C CYS A 425 4.25 10.03 28.53
N LEU A 426 3.74 8.83 28.26
CA LEU A 426 2.45 8.39 28.81
C LEU A 426 2.50 8.43 30.35
N GLU A 427 1.35 8.62 30.99
CA GLU A 427 1.26 8.64 32.45
C GLU A 427 1.78 7.33 33.05
N GLY A 428 2.66 7.39 34.07
CA GLY A 428 3.35 6.24 34.64
C GLY A 428 4.59 5.76 33.88
N PHE A 429 5.08 6.56 32.93
CA PHE A 429 6.31 6.35 32.18
C PHE A 429 7.22 7.57 32.28
N LYS A 430 8.54 7.34 32.17
CA LYS A 430 9.58 8.37 32.17
C LYS A 430 10.53 8.23 30.99
N PRO A 431 11.23 9.29 30.57
CA PRO A 431 12.19 9.22 29.48
C PRO A 431 13.27 8.16 29.73
N ILE A 432 13.70 7.47 28.68
CA ILE A 432 14.85 6.55 28.76
C ILE A 432 16.17 7.31 28.99
N SER A 433 16.26 8.52 28.44
CA SER A 433 17.39 9.42 28.66
C SER A 433 16.87 10.85 28.81
N ASP A 434 16.93 11.38 30.03
CA ASP A 434 16.54 12.77 30.30
C ASP A 434 17.39 13.77 29.52
N GLU A 435 18.68 13.46 29.31
CA GLU A 435 19.59 14.30 28.52
C GLU A 435 19.14 14.44 27.06
N GLU A 436 18.83 13.32 26.40
CA GLU A 436 18.33 13.34 25.01
C GLU A 436 16.95 13.99 24.93
N TRP A 437 16.07 13.66 25.89
CA TRP A 437 14.71 14.18 25.94
C TRP A 437 14.67 15.70 26.06
N ASN A 438 15.51 16.27 26.94
CA ASN A 438 15.63 17.72 27.16
C ASN A 438 16.28 18.45 25.98
N ARG A 439 17.05 17.73 25.14
CA ARG A 439 17.59 18.26 23.86
C ARG A 439 16.61 18.14 22.70
N GLY A 440 15.40 17.64 22.93
CA GLY A 440 14.39 17.44 21.89
C GLY A 440 14.62 16.19 21.03
N ASN A 441 15.45 15.25 21.51
CA ASN A 441 15.60 13.94 20.88
C ASN A 441 14.75 12.90 21.63
N TRP A 442 13.60 12.57 21.06
CA TRP A 442 12.62 11.66 21.66
C TRP A 442 12.66 10.25 21.06
N THR A 443 13.63 9.92 20.20
CA THR A 443 13.62 8.65 19.45
C THR A 443 13.64 7.41 20.33
N LYS A 444 14.32 7.48 21.50
CA LYS A 444 14.35 6.35 22.44
C LYS A 444 13.00 6.10 23.12
N GLY A 445 12.15 7.12 23.22
CA GLY A 445 10.87 7.02 23.91
C GLY A 445 11.00 6.96 25.43
N CYS A 446 10.06 6.26 26.04
CA CYS A 446 9.88 6.20 27.49
C CYS A 446 9.89 4.77 28.02
N LEU A 447 10.30 4.60 29.27
CA LEU A 447 10.17 3.36 30.01
C LEU A 447 9.10 3.48 31.09
N ARG A 448 8.46 2.36 31.40
CA ARG A 448 7.50 2.26 32.49
C ARG A 448 8.21 2.46 33.83
N GLU A 449 7.61 3.24 34.73
CA GLU A 449 8.21 3.51 36.05
C GLU A 449 8.04 2.34 37.03
N LEU A 450 6.85 1.73 37.04
CA LEU A 450 6.49 0.64 37.94
C LEU A 450 6.07 -0.59 37.17
N GLU A 451 6.69 -1.73 37.47
CA GLU A 451 6.31 -3.03 36.92
C GLU A 451 4.89 -3.41 37.34
N LEU A 452 4.11 -3.93 36.37
CA LEU A 452 2.71 -4.31 36.54
C LEU A 452 2.55 -5.46 37.55
N ASN A 453 1.45 -5.46 38.29
CA ASN A 453 1.19 -6.49 39.30
C ASN A 453 0.92 -7.85 38.65
N CYS A 454 0.35 -7.88 37.45
CA CYS A 454 0.14 -9.11 36.68
C CYS A 454 1.46 -9.83 36.36
N GLN A 455 2.52 -9.07 36.05
CA GLN A 455 3.84 -9.62 35.70
C GLN A 455 4.58 -10.18 36.93
N LYS A 456 4.46 -9.49 38.08
CA LYS A 456 4.98 -9.97 39.37
C LYS A 456 4.33 -11.28 39.81
N SER A 457 3.02 -11.40 39.61
CA SER A 457 2.26 -12.60 40.02
C SER A 457 2.53 -13.82 39.15
N ALA A 458 2.89 -13.62 37.88
CA ALA A 458 3.32 -14.71 37.00
C ALA A 458 4.69 -15.29 37.36
N SER A 459 5.51 -14.53 38.11
CA SER A 459 6.88 -14.90 38.51
C SER A 459 6.99 -15.43 39.95
N THR A 460 5.99 -15.23 40.81
CA THR A 460 5.93 -15.79 42.17
C THR A 460 4.74 -16.73 42.33
N ALA A 461 5.02 -18.01 42.63
CA ALA A 461 3.99 -19.00 42.93
C ALA A 461 3.13 -18.57 44.13
N ALA A 462 1.85 -18.27 43.85
CA ALA A 462 0.71 -18.14 44.75
C ALA A 462 0.95 -17.59 46.17
N SER A 463 0.49 -16.36 46.43
CA SER A 463 -0.48 -16.02 47.51
C SER A 463 -0.50 -14.51 47.80
N THR A 464 -1.59 -14.08 48.44
CA THR A 464 -2.06 -12.73 48.79
C THR A 464 -2.74 -11.94 47.67
N THR A 465 -3.79 -11.23 48.05
CA THR A 465 -4.72 -10.42 47.25
C THR A 465 -3.94 -9.43 46.37
N VAL A 466 -3.53 -9.87 45.18
CA VAL A 466 -2.82 -9.03 44.23
C VAL A 466 -3.78 -7.94 43.78
N LYS A 467 -3.46 -6.68 44.09
CA LYS A 467 -4.17 -5.54 43.52
C LYS A 467 -4.12 -5.65 42.01
N LYS A 468 -5.29 -5.75 41.39
CA LYS A 468 -5.39 -5.79 39.92
C LYS A 468 -4.80 -4.49 39.37
N ASP A 469 -4.12 -4.60 38.24
CA ASP A 469 -3.72 -3.41 37.48
C ASP A 469 -4.98 -2.60 37.13
N MET A 470 -4.80 -1.29 36.94
CA MET A 470 -5.87 -0.38 36.55
C MET A 470 -5.62 0.18 35.16
N PHE A 471 -6.64 0.80 34.57
CA PHE A 471 -6.51 1.51 33.31
C PHE A 471 -6.68 3.01 33.49
N ARG A 472 -5.83 3.77 32.80
CA ARG A 472 -5.94 5.21 32.68
C ARG A 472 -6.46 5.56 31.29
N LYS A 473 -7.60 6.24 31.24
CA LYS A 473 -8.21 6.73 30.01
C LYS A 473 -7.46 7.98 29.52
N MET A 474 -7.14 7.98 28.23
CA MET A 474 -6.67 9.14 27.47
C MET A 474 -7.61 9.34 26.29
N SER A 475 -8.19 10.53 26.18
CA SER A 475 -9.14 10.86 25.11
C SER A 475 -8.46 11.60 23.96
N GLU A 476 -9.16 11.65 22.83
CA GLU A 476 -8.76 12.37 21.62
C GLU A 476 -7.46 11.82 21.01
N MET A 477 -7.32 10.50 21.05
CA MET A 477 -6.10 9.83 20.64
C MET A 477 -6.20 9.35 19.19
N LYS A 478 -5.19 9.68 18.38
CA LYS A 478 -4.78 8.82 17.26
C LYS A 478 -4.17 7.56 17.88
N LEU A 479 -4.94 6.48 17.85
CA LEU A 479 -4.57 5.21 18.48
C LEU A 479 -3.22 4.68 17.97
N PRO A 480 -2.39 4.03 18.80
CA PRO A 480 -1.07 3.57 18.44
C PRO A 480 -1.07 2.59 17.24
N ASP A 481 0.09 2.42 16.63
CA ASP A 481 0.30 1.40 15.59
C ASP A 481 0.24 -0.03 16.18
N SER A 482 0.11 -1.03 15.31
CA SER A 482 0.23 -2.46 15.65
C SER A 482 -0.77 -2.98 16.69
N ALA A 483 -2.01 -2.50 16.62
CA ALA A 483 -3.12 -3.06 17.39
C ALA A 483 -3.47 -4.49 16.94
N ASP A 484 -3.75 -5.35 17.90
CA ASP A 484 -4.39 -6.64 17.72
C ASP A 484 -5.92 -6.46 17.81
N TYR A 485 -6.65 -6.92 16.80
CA TYR A 485 -8.11 -6.80 16.72
C TYR A 485 -8.77 -8.07 17.25
N LEU A 486 -9.65 -7.92 18.24
CA LEU A 486 -10.38 -9.03 18.84
C LEU A 486 -11.85 -9.00 18.40
N LEU A 487 -12.44 -10.18 18.19
CA LEU A 487 -13.87 -10.34 17.90
C LEU A 487 -14.72 -10.19 19.17
N ILE A 488 -14.54 -9.07 19.87
CA ILE A 488 -15.26 -8.70 21.08
C ILE A 488 -16.00 -7.39 20.79
N ASN A 489 -17.33 -7.44 20.89
CA ASN A 489 -18.25 -6.33 20.56
C ASN A 489 -18.80 -5.66 21.83
N ASP A 490 -18.05 -5.72 22.93
CA ASP A 490 -18.42 -5.14 24.21
C ASP A 490 -17.16 -4.57 24.88
N GLU A 491 -17.23 -3.31 25.31
CA GLU A 491 -16.10 -2.60 25.88
C GLU A 491 -15.65 -3.20 27.23
N GLU A 492 -16.59 -3.61 28.08
CA GLU A 492 -16.27 -4.18 29.39
C GLU A 492 -15.65 -5.57 29.27
N ILE A 493 -16.08 -6.36 28.29
CA ILE A 493 -15.42 -7.64 27.95
C ILE A 493 -14.01 -7.37 27.39
N CYS A 494 -13.84 -6.36 26.54
CA CYS A 494 -12.53 -5.98 26.01
C CYS A 494 -11.56 -5.57 27.13
N ARG A 495 -12.05 -4.74 28.06
CA ARG A 495 -11.34 -4.32 29.26
C ARG A 495 -10.96 -5.51 30.14
N SER A 496 -11.92 -6.39 30.43
CA SER A 496 -11.71 -7.57 31.28
C SER A 496 -10.70 -8.53 30.68
N TRP A 497 -10.79 -8.78 29.36
CA TRP A 497 -9.82 -9.59 28.63
C TRP A 497 -8.39 -9.02 28.75
N CYS A 498 -8.24 -7.70 28.58
CA CYS A 498 -6.94 -7.06 28.71
C CYS A 498 -6.40 -7.12 30.14
N LEU A 499 -7.25 -7.03 31.17
CA LEU A 499 -6.82 -7.23 32.57
C LEU A 499 -6.31 -8.66 32.82
N GLU A 500 -7.02 -9.67 32.30
CA GLU A 500 -6.68 -11.07 32.49
C GLU A 500 -5.43 -11.49 31.71
N ASN A 501 -5.19 -10.87 30.56
CA ASN A 501 -3.99 -11.12 29.77
C ASN A 501 -2.83 -10.21 30.21
N CYS A 502 -1.87 -10.75 30.98
CA CYS A 502 -0.71 -9.98 31.46
C CYS A 502 0.20 -9.40 30.36
N SER A 503 0.09 -9.89 29.11
CA SER A 503 0.83 -9.30 27.98
C SER A 503 0.16 -8.03 27.44
N CYS A 504 -1.11 -7.80 27.75
CA CYS A 504 -1.84 -6.62 27.29
C CYS A 504 -1.40 -5.37 28.05
N LEU A 505 -0.91 -4.37 27.30
CA LEU A 505 -0.38 -3.10 27.80
C LEU A 505 -1.39 -1.96 27.70
N ALA A 506 -2.31 -2.03 26.74
CA ALA A 506 -3.38 -1.07 26.54
C ALA A 506 -4.53 -1.68 25.73
N TYR A 507 -5.72 -1.09 25.83
CA TYR A 507 -6.84 -1.39 24.96
C TYR A 507 -7.57 -0.11 24.51
N SER A 508 -8.42 -0.27 23.50
CA SER A 508 -9.36 0.75 23.02
C SER A 508 -10.57 0.02 22.47
N TYR A 509 -11.76 0.61 22.62
CA TYR A 509 -12.98 0.10 22.03
C TYR A 509 -13.58 1.18 21.14
N VAL A 510 -13.64 0.90 19.84
CA VAL A 510 -14.20 1.84 18.85
C VAL A 510 -15.44 1.19 18.26
N ASN A 511 -16.62 1.79 18.42
CA ASN A 511 -17.90 1.18 18.06
C ASN A 511 -17.94 0.54 16.66
N ALA A 512 -17.29 1.16 15.68
CA ALA A 512 -17.25 0.68 14.31
C ALA A 512 -16.24 -0.44 14.05
N ILE A 513 -15.19 -0.55 14.87
CA ILE A 513 -14.06 -1.48 14.72
C ILE A 513 -14.17 -2.66 15.69
N GLY A 514 -14.62 -2.43 16.92
CA GLY A 514 -14.62 -3.35 18.04
C GLY A 514 -13.40 -3.19 18.95
N CYS A 515 -13.08 -4.26 19.67
CA CYS A 515 -11.99 -4.29 20.64
C CYS A 515 -10.60 -4.32 19.96
N MET A 516 -9.76 -3.37 20.34
CA MET A 516 -8.35 -3.29 19.95
C MET A 516 -7.46 -3.38 21.19
N THR A 517 -6.40 -4.17 21.11
CA THR A 517 -5.45 -4.37 22.22
C THR A 517 -4.01 -4.25 21.74
N TRP A 518 -3.10 -3.90 22.65
CA TRP A 518 -1.68 -3.79 22.35
C TRP A 518 -0.87 -4.64 23.31
N SER A 519 -0.07 -5.55 22.76
CA SER A 519 0.85 -6.42 23.53
C SER A 519 2.32 -6.04 23.35
N LYS A 520 2.59 -4.99 22.57
CA LYS A 520 3.92 -4.46 22.26
C LYS A 520 3.94 -2.96 22.53
N ASP A 521 5.13 -2.39 22.45
CA ASP A 521 5.37 -0.95 22.58
C ASP A 521 4.35 -0.11 21.80
N LEU A 522 3.74 0.84 22.51
CA LEU A 522 2.81 1.79 21.92
C LEU A 522 3.60 2.84 21.15
N LEU A 523 3.57 2.77 19.82
CA LEU A 523 4.31 3.67 18.94
C LEU A 523 3.36 4.49 18.06
N ASP A 524 3.81 5.68 17.67
CA ASP A 524 3.08 6.61 16.79
C ASP A 524 1.73 7.05 17.37
N THR A 525 1.76 7.38 18.66
CA THR A 525 0.62 7.89 19.43
C THR A 525 0.59 9.41 19.36
N LEU A 526 -0.55 9.98 18.96
CA LEU A 526 -0.76 11.42 18.84
C LEU A 526 -2.05 11.82 19.53
N GLN A 527 -2.01 12.86 20.35
CA GLN A 527 -3.19 13.52 20.89
C GLN A 527 -3.67 14.59 19.89
N LEU A 528 -4.87 14.38 19.35
CA LEU A 528 -5.49 15.25 18.38
C LEU A 528 -6.14 16.45 19.09
N PRO A 529 -6.24 17.62 18.43
CA PRO A 529 -6.90 18.78 19.01
C PRO A 529 -8.42 18.59 19.15
N THR A 530 -9.02 17.79 18.27
CA THR A 530 -10.44 17.41 18.26
C THR A 530 -10.61 16.04 17.59
N GLY A 531 -11.70 15.35 17.90
CA GLY A 531 -11.96 14.00 17.38
C GLY A 531 -11.08 12.96 18.09
N GLY A 532 -10.65 11.92 17.37
CA GLY A 532 -9.87 10.83 17.95
C GLY A 532 -10.70 9.83 18.75
N GLU A 533 -10.02 8.87 19.38
CA GLU A 533 -10.64 7.79 20.14
C GLU A 533 -10.06 7.71 21.56
N ASP A 534 -10.74 6.98 22.43
CA ASP A 534 -10.25 6.70 23.78
C ASP A 534 -9.22 5.57 23.78
N LEU A 535 -8.09 5.80 24.44
CA LEU A 535 -7.04 4.81 24.68
C LEU A 535 -6.90 4.58 26.19
N PHE A 536 -6.91 3.32 26.60
CA PHE A 536 -6.82 2.91 28.00
C PHE A 536 -5.48 2.25 28.27
N ILE A 537 -4.60 2.94 28.97
CA ILE A 537 -3.24 2.48 29.30
C ILE A 537 -3.25 1.71 30.60
N ARG A 538 -2.65 0.51 30.61
CA ARG A 538 -2.54 -0.32 31.81
C ARG A 538 -1.45 0.20 32.74
N LEU A 539 -1.79 0.44 34.00
CA LEU A 539 -0.92 0.97 35.05
C LEU A 539 -1.09 0.20 36.37
N VAL A 540 -0.12 0.36 37.28
CA VAL A 540 -0.22 -0.15 38.64
C VAL A 540 -1.25 0.66 39.43
N ASP A 541 -2.10 -0.01 40.19
CA ASP A 541 -3.01 0.66 41.12
C ASP A 541 -2.27 1.13 42.38
N THR A 542 -1.98 2.43 42.44
CA THR A 542 -1.28 3.10 43.56
C THR A 542 -2.21 3.78 44.56
N SER A 543 -3.54 3.66 44.39
CA SER A 543 -4.56 4.41 45.14
C SER A 543 -4.63 4.14 46.65
N ALA A 544 -3.82 3.22 47.19
CA ALA A 544 -3.72 2.99 48.64
C ALA A 544 -2.45 3.55 49.32
N GLY A 545 -1.59 4.27 48.61
CA GLY A 545 -0.36 4.85 49.18
C GLY A 545 -0.50 6.29 49.70
N ALA A 546 -1.57 7.00 49.33
CA ALA A 546 -1.73 8.43 49.60
C ALA A 546 -2.47 8.76 50.92
N ALA A 547 -2.93 7.77 51.68
CA ALA A 547 -3.64 7.98 52.94
C ALA A 547 -2.73 8.08 54.19
N GLY A 548 -1.40 8.06 54.02
CA GLY A 548 -0.42 7.95 55.11
C GLY A 548 0.46 9.17 55.38
N MET A 549 0.18 10.33 54.76
CA MET A 549 0.87 11.59 55.09
C MET A 549 -0.15 12.68 55.40
N VAL A 550 -0.85 12.52 56.52
CA VAL A 550 -1.32 13.69 57.28
C VAL A 550 -0.11 14.15 58.08
N THR A 551 0.44 15.29 57.67
CA THR A 551 1.44 16.04 58.42
C THR A 551 0.84 16.48 59.74
N ASP A 552 1.35 15.90 60.83
CA ASP A 552 1.17 16.42 62.18
C ASP A 552 2.03 17.69 62.30
N THR A 553 1.39 18.84 62.12
CA THR A 553 1.91 20.15 62.54
C THR A 553 0.74 20.99 63.02
N GLY A 554 0.60 21.11 64.34
CA GLY A 554 -0.36 21.95 65.04
C GLY A 554 -0.25 21.75 66.54
#